data_AF-A0A7C0UT89-F1
#
_entry.id   AF-A0A7C0UT89-F1
#
_cell.length_a   1.000
_cell.length_b   1.000
_cell.length_c   1.000
_cell.angle_alpha   90.00
_cell.angle_beta   90.00
_cell.angle_gamma   90.00
#
_symmetry.space_group_name_H-M   'P 1'
#
loop_
_entity.id
_entity.type
_entity.pdbx_description
1 polymer ?
#
loop_
_entity_poly.entity_id
_entity_poly.type
_entity_poly.pdbx_seq_one_letter_code
_entity_poly.pdbx_strand_id
1 'polypeptide(L)'
;VCLELADVLYEAGKKVGAPVVKGGTYLCIEGAPFSTKAESTVWRDMKADVIGMTNAPEAKLAREAELCYATLALSTDYDCWYERAEVVTVEMVMETMAKNIDNAKKIVREAVKMIPKERTCACKDALKFAIVTDPKYITEEAKRRYELLIGKYIS
;
A
#
# COMPACT_ATOMS: atom_id res chain seq x y z
N VAL A 1 -1.99 -3.50 -6.20
CA VAL A 1 -0.72 -4.01 -5.62
C VAL A 1 0.10 -4.71 -6.70
N CYS A 2 1.42 -4.51 -6.72
CA CYS A 2 2.39 -5.19 -7.57
C CYS A 2 2.99 -6.38 -6.80
N LEU A 3 2.77 -7.61 -7.28
CA LEU A 3 3.23 -8.82 -6.59
C LEU A 3 4.76 -8.93 -6.59
N GLU A 4 5.43 -8.59 -7.69
CA GLU A 4 6.89 -8.58 -7.78
C GLU A 4 7.53 -7.66 -6.73
N LEU A 5 6.95 -6.46 -6.53
CA LEU A 5 7.44 -5.53 -5.51
C LEU A 5 7.11 -6.01 -4.08
N ALA A 6 5.95 -6.63 -3.87
CA ALA A 6 5.60 -7.23 -2.58
C ALA A 6 6.56 -8.39 -2.22
N ASP A 7 6.96 -9.19 -3.21
CA ASP A 7 7.93 -10.28 -3.04
C ASP A 7 9.31 -9.73 -2.67
N VAL A 8 9.75 -8.66 -3.35
CA VAL A 8 10.99 -7.94 -3.01
C VAL A 8 10.96 -7.43 -1.57
N LEU A 9 9.86 -6.81 -1.13
CA LEU A 9 9.72 -6.32 0.25
C LEU A 9 9.76 -7.47 1.27
N TYR A 10 9.10 -8.59 0.97
CA TYR A 10 9.07 -9.75 1.85
C TYR A 10 10.46 -10.39 2.01
N GLU A 11 11.18 -10.61 0.90
CA GLU A 11 12.53 -11.18 0.94
C GLU A 11 13.56 -10.22 1.57
N ALA A 12 13.42 -8.91 1.34
CA ALA A 12 14.20 -7.90 2.06
C ALA A 12 13.94 -7.95 3.58
N GLY A 13 12.67 -8.09 3.99
CA GLY A 13 12.25 -8.32 5.38
C GLY A 13 12.93 -9.51 6.03
N LYS A 14 12.89 -10.67 5.37
CA LYS A 14 13.56 -11.88 5.83
C LYS A 14 15.07 -11.70 5.93
N LYS A 15 15.70 -11.06 4.94
CA LYS A 15 17.15 -10.86 4.91
C LYS A 15 17.67 -9.99 6.06
N VAL A 16 16.90 -9.00 6.49
CA VAL A 16 17.27 -8.17 7.65
C VAL A 16 16.86 -8.79 9.00
N GLY A 17 16.25 -9.98 8.98
CA GLY A 17 15.81 -10.69 10.19
C GLY A 17 14.57 -10.11 10.85
N ALA A 18 13.78 -9.30 10.14
CA ALA A 18 12.54 -8.73 10.68
C ALA A 18 11.39 -9.76 10.65
N PRO A 19 10.50 -9.77 11.66
CA PRO A 19 9.30 -10.59 11.63
C PRO A 19 8.32 -10.02 10.59
N VAL A 20 8.22 -10.66 9.43
CA VAL A 20 7.38 -10.21 8.32
C VAL A 20 6.38 -11.29 7.90
N VAL A 21 5.17 -10.85 7.57
CA VAL A 21 4.10 -11.68 7.02
C VAL A 21 3.86 -11.24 5.58
N LYS A 22 3.67 -12.22 4.67
CA LYS A 22 3.37 -11.96 3.26
C LYS A 22 1.87 -12.08 3.01
N GLY A 23 1.32 -11.13 2.28
CA GLY A 23 -0.11 -11.09 1.95
C GLY A 23 -0.93 -10.35 3.01
N GLY A 24 -2.23 -10.63 3.02
CA GLY A 24 -3.20 -9.97 3.87
C GLY A 24 -4.00 -8.88 3.15
N THR A 25 -5.16 -8.57 3.73
CA THR A 25 -6.12 -7.59 3.25
C THR A 25 -6.00 -6.32 4.09
N TYR A 26 -5.62 -5.22 3.45
CA TYR A 26 -5.59 -3.89 4.06
C TYR A 26 -6.96 -3.22 3.94
N LEU A 27 -7.57 -2.88 5.06
CA LEU A 27 -8.76 -2.04 5.12
C LEU A 27 -8.34 -0.57 5.29
N CYS A 28 -8.78 0.28 4.36
CA CYS A 28 -8.62 1.72 4.48
C CYS A 28 -9.93 2.33 4.97
N ILE A 29 -9.91 2.96 6.15
CA ILE A 29 -11.01 3.79 6.66
C ILE A 29 -10.66 5.27 6.50
N GLU A 30 -11.65 6.16 6.63
CA GLU A 30 -11.44 7.60 6.50
C GLU A 30 -10.60 8.18 7.66
N GLY A 31 -10.86 7.74 8.89
CA GLY A 31 -10.31 8.40 10.10
C GLY A 31 -10.89 9.81 10.30
N ALA A 32 -10.30 10.69 11.12
CA ALA A 32 -9.19 10.49 12.06
C ALA A 32 -9.49 9.64 13.33
N PRO A 33 -10.74 9.45 13.77
CA PRO A 33 -11.03 8.56 14.90
C PRO A 33 -10.65 7.11 14.59
N PHE A 34 -10.21 6.37 15.61
CA PHE A 34 -10.12 4.92 15.55
C PHE A 34 -11.51 4.28 15.43
N SER A 35 -11.53 3.05 14.91
CA SER A 35 -12.77 2.27 14.83
C SER A 35 -13.36 2.01 16.21
N THR A 36 -14.67 1.90 16.28
CA THR A 36 -15.36 1.27 17.40
C THR A 36 -15.15 -0.24 17.38
N LYS A 37 -15.42 -0.91 18.50
CA LYS A 37 -15.36 -2.38 18.59
C LYS A 37 -16.32 -3.07 17.62
N ALA A 38 -17.51 -2.48 17.41
CA ALA A 38 -18.49 -3.00 16.48
C ALA A 38 -17.96 -2.98 15.05
N GLU A 39 -17.38 -1.84 14.62
CA GLU A 39 -16.73 -1.72 13.31
C GLU A 39 -15.58 -2.71 13.16
N SER A 40 -14.69 -2.79 14.16
CA SER A 40 -13.57 -3.74 14.15
C SER A 40 -14.01 -5.20 14.01
N THR A 41 -15.16 -5.56 14.60
CA THR A 41 -15.74 -6.90 14.46
C THR A 41 -16.20 -7.14 13.02
N VAL A 42 -16.90 -6.18 12.42
CA VAL A 42 -17.34 -6.25 11.02
C VAL A 42 -16.15 -6.40 10.07
N TRP A 43 -15.07 -5.64 10.28
CA TRP A 43 -13.86 -5.71 9.45
C TRP A 43 -13.20 -7.09 9.47
N ARG A 44 -13.16 -7.72 10.64
CA ARG A 44 -12.64 -9.09 10.80
C ARG A 44 -13.53 -10.12 10.13
N ASP A 45 -14.85 -9.95 10.20
CA ASP A 45 -15.80 -10.82 9.49
C ASP A 45 -15.63 -10.70 7.97
N MET A 46 -15.28 -9.50 7.48
CA MET A 46 -14.88 -9.25 6.09
C MET A 46 -13.46 -9.74 5.74
N LYS A 47 -12.76 -10.41 6.66
CA LYS A 47 -11.39 -10.92 6.48
C LYS A 47 -10.34 -9.83 6.20
N ALA A 48 -10.53 -8.64 6.77
CA ALA A 48 -9.45 -7.65 6.86
C ALA A 48 -8.40 -8.11 7.87
N ASP A 49 -7.12 -8.01 7.50
CA ASP A 49 -5.99 -8.43 8.33
C ASP A 49 -5.32 -7.23 9.02
N VAL A 50 -5.26 -6.09 8.33
CA VAL A 50 -4.68 -4.84 8.84
C VAL A 50 -5.58 -3.66 8.47
N ILE A 51 -5.63 -2.66 9.34
CA ILE A 51 -6.41 -1.44 9.15
C ILE A 51 -5.50 -0.22 9.12
N GLY A 52 -5.86 0.79 8.33
CA GLY A 52 -5.22 2.10 8.37
C GLY A 52 -6.02 3.12 7.56
N MET A 53 -5.42 4.27 7.26
CA MET A 53 -6.15 5.44 6.73
C MET A 53 -5.54 6.06 5.46
N THR A 54 -4.44 5.52 4.91
CA THR A 54 -3.64 6.24 3.89
C THR A 54 -3.50 5.55 2.54
N ASN A 55 -3.51 4.22 2.46
CA ASN A 55 -3.18 3.52 1.20
C ASN A 55 -4.30 3.56 0.14
N ALA A 56 -5.49 4.03 0.47
CA ALA A 56 -6.52 4.42 -0.50
C ALA A 56 -6.80 5.92 -0.34
N PRO A 57 -6.78 6.73 -1.42
CA PRO A 57 -6.72 6.36 -2.83
C PRO A 57 -5.31 6.11 -3.41
N GLU A 58 -4.24 6.21 -2.61
CA GLU A 58 -2.84 6.15 -3.08
C GLU A 58 -2.55 4.96 -4.02
N ALA A 59 -2.96 3.75 -3.65
CA ALA A 59 -2.75 2.55 -4.47
C ALA A 59 -3.50 2.58 -5.81
N LYS A 60 -4.64 3.29 -5.89
CA LYS A 60 -5.43 3.46 -7.11
C LYS A 60 -4.72 4.46 -8.04
N LEU A 61 -4.29 5.60 -7.50
CA LEU A 61 -3.56 6.63 -8.26
C LEU A 61 -2.22 6.08 -8.78
N ALA A 62 -1.49 5.32 -7.96
CA ALA A 62 -0.26 4.67 -8.40
C ALA A 62 -0.51 3.67 -9.55
N ARG A 63 -1.67 3.01 -9.56
CA ARG A 63 -2.06 2.10 -10.65
C ARG A 63 -2.40 2.86 -11.93
N GLU A 64 -3.11 3.98 -11.83
CA GLU A 64 -3.41 4.87 -12.97
C GLU A 64 -2.14 5.48 -13.57
N ALA A 65 -1.17 5.82 -12.72
CA ALA A 65 0.17 6.27 -13.13
C ALA A 65 1.13 5.13 -13.53
N GLU A 66 0.64 3.89 -13.58
CA GLU A 66 1.41 2.71 -13.97
C GLU A 66 2.71 2.52 -13.19
N LEU A 67 2.69 2.91 -11.92
CA LEU A 67 3.76 2.69 -10.97
C LEU A 67 3.61 1.33 -10.30
N CYS A 68 4.73 0.65 -10.07
CA CYS A 68 4.74 -0.54 -9.21
C CYS A 68 4.52 -0.10 -7.77
N TYR A 69 3.37 -0.45 -7.19
CA TYR A 69 2.99 -0.08 -5.83
C TYR A 69 2.78 -1.31 -4.94
N ALA A 70 3.43 -1.34 -3.78
CA ALA A 70 3.22 -2.33 -2.73
C ALA A 70 3.36 -1.66 -1.36
N THR A 71 2.67 -2.21 -0.36
CA THR A 71 2.63 -1.67 1.01
C THR A 71 3.50 -2.51 1.92
N LEU A 72 4.36 -1.86 2.71
CA LEU A 72 4.95 -2.43 3.92
C LEU A 72 4.16 -1.90 5.12
N ALA A 73 3.18 -2.67 5.60
CA ALA A 73 2.35 -2.28 6.73
C ALA A 73 3.07 -2.59 8.05
N LEU A 74 3.13 -1.60 8.94
CA LEU A 74 3.79 -1.71 10.24
C LEU A 74 2.72 -1.82 11.32
N SER A 75 2.41 -3.04 11.75
CA SER A 75 1.44 -3.24 12.85
C SER A 75 1.99 -2.64 14.14
N THR A 76 1.26 -1.68 14.70
CA THR A 76 1.59 -0.99 15.96
C THR A 76 0.82 -1.54 17.14
N ASP A 77 -0.37 -2.08 16.90
CA ASP A 77 -1.33 -2.53 17.90
C ASP A 77 -2.38 -3.45 17.23
N TYR A 78 -3.32 -3.94 18.04
CA TYR A 78 -4.39 -4.85 17.63
C TYR A 78 -5.72 -4.14 17.42
N ASP A 79 -5.75 -2.83 17.17
CA ASP A 79 -6.98 -2.02 17.15
C ASP A 79 -7.77 -2.23 18.46
N CYS A 80 -9.08 -1.94 18.47
CA CYS A 80 -9.90 -2.04 19.68
C CYS A 80 -10.61 -3.40 19.88
N TRP A 81 -10.32 -4.44 19.07
CA TRP A 81 -11.04 -5.72 19.16
C TRP A 81 -10.46 -6.68 20.21
N TYR A 82 -9.20 -6.53 20.61
CA TYR A 82 -8.51 -7.50 21.45
C TYR A 82 -8.61 -7.14 22.95
N GLU A 83 -9.59 -7.71 23.64
CA GLU A 83 -9.88 -7.44 25.07
C GLU A 83 -8.81 -7.96 26.06
N ARG A 84 -7.85 -8.77 25.61
CA ARG A 84 -6.86 -9.45 26.46
C ARG A 84 -5.45 -8.86 26.40
N ALA A 85 -5.19 -7.86 25.55
CA ALA A 85 -3.95 -7.09 25.67
C ALA A 85 -4.11 -6.06 26.78
N GLU A 86 -3.00 -5.70 27.41
CA GLU A 86 -2.92 -4.48 28.21
C GLU A 86 -3.54 -3.33 27.41
N VAL A 87 -4.31 -2.45 28.08
CA VAL A 87 -4.93 -1.28 27.45
C VAL A 87 -3.85 -0.59 26.63
N VAL A 88 -4.06 -0.50 25.31
CA VAL A 88 -3.08 0.10 24.38
C VAL A 88 -2.82 1.53 24.86
N THR A 89 -1.66 1.77 25.46
CA THR A 89 -1.25 3.12 25.85
C THR A 89 -0.52 3.80 24.71
N VAL A 90 -0.54 5.13 24.71
CA VAL A 90 0.18 5.93 23.71
C VAL A 90 1.68 5.59 23.74
N GLU A 91 2.24 5.36 24.91
CA GLU A 91 3.65 5.02 25.10
C GLU A 91 4.02 3.69 24.44
N MET A 92 3.20 2.65 24.62
CA MET A 92 3.42 1.34 23.98
C MET A 92 3.37 1.42 22.45
N VAL A 93 2.43 2.22 21.91
CA VAL A 93 2.34 2.48 20.47
C VAL A 93 3.59 3.20 19.98
N MET A 94 4.05 4.22 20.69
CA MET A 94 5.24 5.00 20.31
C MET A 94 6.52 4.16 20.35
N GLU A 95 6.70 3.29 21.34
CA GLU A 95 7.84 2.37 21.40
C GLU A 95 7.83 1.34 20.26
N THR A 96 6.67 0.76 20.00
CA THR A 96 6.48 -0.20 18.91
C THR A 96 6.73 0.47 17.55
N MET A 97 6.22 1.69 17.38
CA MET A 97 6.43 2.50 16.19
C MET A 97 7.92 2.79 15.96
N ALA A 98 8.67 3.16 17.01
CA ALA A 98 10.11 3.43 16.88
C ALA A 98 10.90 2.19 16.41
N LYS A 99 10.61 1.00 16.98
CA LYS A 99 11.21 -0.28 16.54
C LYS A 99 10.82 -0.61 15.10
N ASN A 100 9.55 -0.42 14.76
CA ASN A 100 9.05 -0.64 13.40
C ASN A 100 9.69 0.30 12.37
N ILE A 101 9.96 1.56 12.72
CA ILE A 101 10.63 2.52 11.84
C ILE A 101 12.06 2.08 11.53
N ASP A 102 12.82 1.61 12.52
CA ASP A 102 14.19 1.13 12.30
C ASP A 102 14.21 -0.10 11.37
N ASN A 103 13.30 -1.05 11.60
CA ASN A 103 13.12 -2.20 10.71
C ASN A 103 12.72 -1.76 9.31
N ALA A 104 11.73 -0.88 9.16
CA ALA A 104 11.28 -0.38 7.86
C ALA A 104 12.42 0.28 7.07
N LYS A 105 13.26 1.08 7.72
CA LYS A 105 14.45 1.69 7.07
C LYS A 105 15.42 0.64 6.54
N LYS A 106 15.69 -0.40 7.32
CA LYS A 106 16.56 -1.52 6.91
C LYS A 106 15.95 -2.29 5.74
N ILE A 107 14.66 -2.60 5.81
CA ILE A 107 13.92 -3.31 4.76
C ILE A 107 13.93 -2.51 3.46
N VAL A 108 13.59 -1.22 3.50
CA VAL A 108 13.54 -0.37 2.29
C VAL A 108 14.92 -0.27 1.65
N ARG A 109 16.00 -0.08 2.43
CA ARG A 109 17.37 -0.05 1.90
C ARG A 109 17.75 -1.34 1.18
N GLU A 110 17.31 -2.49 1.69
CA GLU A 110 17.61 -3.77 1.08
C GLU A 110 16.71 -4.05 -0.14
N ALA A 111 15.42 -3.73 -0.03
CA ALA A 111 14.46 -3.83 -1.12
C ALA A 111 14.90 -3.05 -2.35
N VAL A 112 15.37 -1.80 -2.19
CA VAL A 112 15.86 -0.99 -3.32
C VAL A 112 16.99 -1.67 -4.10
N LYS A 113 17.84 -2.47 -3.45
CA LYS A 113 18.91 -3.22 -4.13
C LYS A 113 18.38 -4.46 -4.87
N MET A 114 17.24 -4.98 -4.42
CA MET A 114 16.62 -6.20 -4.94
C MET A 114 15.59 -5.92 -6.04
N ILE A 115 15.14 -4.67 -6.21
CA ILE A 115 14.19 -4.32 -7.27
C ILE A 115 14.83 -4.65 -8.64
N PRO A 116 14.15 -5.48 -9.47
CA PRO A 116 14.62 -5.78 -10.81
C PRO A 116 14.72 -4.52 -11.67
N LYS A 117 15.77 -4.43 -12.48
CA LYS A 117 15.95 -3.30 -13.42
C LYS A 117 14.89 -3.28 -14.52
N GLU A 118 14.46 -4.47 -14.94
CA GLU A 118 13.43 -4.64 -15.96
C GLU A 118 12.07 -4.87 -15.31
N ARG A 119 11.05 -4.16 -15.80
CA ARG A 119 9.68 -4.32 -15.33
C ARG A 119 8.96 -5.40 -16.14
N THR A 120 8.73 -6.55 -15.52
CA THR A 120 8.01 -7.68 -16.14
C THR A 120 6.54 -7.73 -15.74
N CYS A 121 6.17 -7.10 -14.62
CA CYS A 121 4.78 -7.04 -14.16
C CYS A 121 3.84 -6.22 -15.08
N ALA A 122 2.55 -6.53 -15.02
CA ALA A 122 1.49 -5.85 -15.76
C ALA A 122 1.26 -4.38 -15.35
N CYS A 123 1.88 -3.90 -14.26
CA CYS A 123 1.69 -2.54 -13.78
C CYS A 123 2.13 -1.48 -14.81
N LYS A 124 3.10 -1.79 -15.68
CA LYS A 124 3.64 -0.85 -16.67
C LYS A 124 2.68 -0.53 -17.83
N ASP A 125 1.66 -1.37 -18.02
CA ASP A 125 0.68 -1.28 -19.10
C ASP A 125 -0.76 -1.18 -18.55
N ALA A 126 -0.90 -0.87 -17.27
CA ALA A 126 -2.20 -0.93 -16.59
C ALA A 126 -3.24 0.03 -17.18
N LEU A 127 -2.80 1.13 -17.80
CA LEU A 127 -3.70 2.15 -18.33
C LEU A 127 -4.07 1.87 -19.81
N LYS A 128 -3.38 0.95 -20.49
CA LYS A 128 -3.51 0.65 -21.93
C LYS A 128 -4.95 0.48 -22.42
N PHE A 129 -5.78 -0.21 -21.65
CA PHE A 129 -7.16 -0.52 -22.00
C PHE A 129 -8.16 0.10 -21.02
N ALA A 130 -7.70 0.98 -20.13
CA ALA A 130 -8.54 1.62 -19.12
C ALA A 130 -9.03 3.02 -19.56
N ILE A 131 -8.48 3.57 -20.65
CA ILE A 131 -8.95 4.82 -21.24
C ILE A 131 -10.14 4.53 -22.13
N VAL A 132 -11.34 4.91 -21.67
CA VAL A 132 -12.61 4.69 -22.39
C VAL A 132 -12.92 5.83 -23.36
N THR A 133 -12.44 7.04 -23.06
CA THR A 133 -12.70 8.23 -23.88
C THR A 133 -12.06 8.05 -25.26
N ASP A 134 -12.89 8.09 -26.31
CA ASP A 134 -12.41 8.08 -27.70
C ASP A 134 -11.42 9.24 -27.91
N PRO A 135 -10.20 8.99 -28.44
CA PRO A 135 -9.17 10.00 -28.64
C PRO A 135 -9.65 11.28 -29.33
N LYS A 136 -10.67 11.21 -30.21
CA LYS A 136 -11.21 12.38 -30.91
C LYS A 136 -11.95 13.36 -29.99
N TYR A 137 -12.39 12.92 -28.81
CA TYR A 137 -13.09 13.77 -27.82
C TYR A 137 -12.17 14.24 -26.69
N ILE A 138 -10.89 13.87 -26.70
CA ILE A 138 -9.94 14.28 -25.67
C ILE A 138 -9.44 15.69 -26.03
N THR A 139 -9.80 16.66 -25.19
CA THR A 139 -9.43 18.07 -25.39
C THR A 139 -7.93 18.28 -25.24
N GLU A 140 -7.40 19.32 -25.90
CA GLU A 140 -5.99 19.70 -25.75
C GLU A 140 -5.63 20.09 -24.31
N GLU A 141 -6.58 20.64 -23.54
CA GLU A 141 -6.38 20.89 -22.11
C GLU A 141 -6.18 19.59 -21.34
N ALA A 142 -7.00 18.57 -21.59
CA ALA A 142 -6.89 17.28 -20.93
C ALA A 142 -5.59 16.56 -21.30
N LYS A 143 -5.19 16.61 -22.59
CA LYS A 143 -3.91 16.05 -23.04
C LYS A 143 -2.73 16.67 -22.29
N ARG A 144 -2.70 18.00 -22.16
CA ARG A 144 -1.65 18.70 -21.40
C ARG A 144 -1.70 18.38 -19.91
N ARG A 145 -2.90 18.35 -19.31
CA ARG A 145 -3.06 18.08 -17.88
C ARG A 145 -2.57 16.68 -17.48
N TYR A 146 -2.82 15.68 -18.32
CA TYR A 146 -2.54 14.27 -18.02
C TYR A 146 -1.38 13.69 -18.82
N GLU A 147 -0.58 14.53 -19.48
CA GLU A 147 0.49 14.12 -20.40
C GLU A 147 1.39 13.01 -19.84
N LEU A 148 1.79 13.12 -18.56
CA LEU A 148 2.64 12.15 -17.88
C LEU A 148 2.00 10.76 -17.70
N LEU A 149 0.67 10.69 -17.72
CA LEU A 149 -0.09 9.46 -17.51
C LEU A 149 -0.51 8.84 -18.85
N ILE A 150 -1.13 9.65 -19.72
CA ILE A 150 -1.79 9.17 -20.94
C ILE A 150 -0.96 9.39 -22.21
N GLY A 151 0.12 10.18 -22.16
CA GLY A 151 0.85 10.62 -23.35
C GLY A 151 1.38 9.49 -24.20
N LYS A 152 1.74 8.36 -23.59
CA LYS A 152 2.19 7.15 -24.30
C LYS A 152 1.09 6.41 -25.09
N TYR A 153 -0.18 6.77 -24.91
CA TYR A 153 -1.34 6.11 -25.54
C TYR A 153 -2.13 6.99 -26.50
N ILE A 154 -2.00 8.31 -26.40
CA ILE A 154 -2.88 9.27 -27.10
C ILE A 154 -2.05 10.28 -27.92
N SER A 155 -0.83 9.88 -28.31
CA SER A 155 0.01 10.61 -29.26
C SER A 155 -0.66 10.71 -30.63
#